data_AF-A0A0F9ECG5-F1
#
_entry.id   AF-A0A0F9ECG5-F1
#
_cell.length_a   1.000
_cell.length_b   1.000
_cell.length_c   1.000
_cell.angle_alpha   90.00
_cell.angle_beta   90.00
_cell.angle_gamma   90.00
#
_symmetry.space_group_name_H-M   'P 1'
#
loop_
_entity.id
_entity.type
_entity.pdbx_description
1 polymer ?
#
loop_
_entity_poly.entity_id
_entity_poly.type
_entity_poly.pdbx_seq_one_letter_code
_entity_poly.pdbx_strand_id
1 'polypeptide(L)' 'DELVAKRFRIQAGSFTNRKTAELLLRRFREKGLTGFVKSAQANNKEVWRIIIVGFLDDKANAHRILNEIMGN' A
#
# COMPACT_ATOMS: atom_id res chain seq x y z
N ASP A 1 5.44 24.95 -12.47
CA ASP A 1 5.04 24.31 -11.21
C ASP A 1 3.60 23.84 -11.25
N GLU A 2 3.31 22.61 -11.72
CA GLU A 2 2.07 21.90 -11.33
C GLU A 2 2.03 20.42 -11.78
N LEU A 3 3.17 19.72 -11.73
CA LEU A 3 3.21 18.27 -11.90
C LEU A 3 3.41 17.61 -10.54
N VAL A 4 2.53 17.90 -9.59
CA VAL A 4 2.25 16.90 -8.56
C VAL A 4 1.54 15.78 -9.30
N ALA A 5 2.31 14.92 -9.97
CA ALA A 5 1.81 13.73 -10.64
C ALA A 5 0.78 13.10 -9.70
N LYS A 6 -0.47 12.92 -10.17
CA LYS A 6 -1.55 12.29 -9.40
C LYS A 6 -1.13 10.86 -9.10
N ARG A 7 -0.29 10.69 -8.07
CA ARG A 7 0.24 9.41 -7.64
C ARG A 7 -0.84 8.80 -6.75
N PHE A 8 -1.56 7.83 -7.29
CA PHE A 8 -2.45 7.03 -6.47
C PHE A 8 -1.61 6.23 -5.45
N ARG A 9 -2.24 5.87 -4.34
CA ARG A 9 -1.66 5.04 -3.29
C ARG A 9 -2.69 3.98 -2.94
N ILE A 10 -2.25 2.75 -2.78
CA ILE A 10 -3.12 1.64 -2.41
C ILE A 10 -2.87 1.29 -0.95
N GLN A 11 -3.92 1.33 -0.12
CA GLN A 11 -3.84 0.76 1.22
C GLN A 11 -4.11 -0.74 1.11
N ALA A 12 -3.05 -1.55 1.17
CA ALA A 12 -3.15 -3.00 1.01
C ALA A 12 -3.60 -3.73 2.29
N GLY A 13 -3.60 -3.04 3.45
CA GLY A 13 -4.07 -3.60 4.71
C GLY A 13 -3.85 -2.68 5.90
N SER A 14 -4.45 -3.04 7.03
CA SER A 14 -4.34 -2.35 8.32
C SER A 14 -4.24 -3.39 9.44
N PHE A 15 -3.18 -3.32 10.24
CA PHE A 15 -2.85 -4.34 11.25
C PHE A 15 -2.64 -3.70 12.61
N THR A 16 -3.05 -4.36 13.69
CA THR A 16 -2.73 -3.91 15.06
C THR A 16 -1.27 -4.21 15.44
N ASN A 17 -0.59 -5.10 14.70
CA ASN A 17 0.80 -5.48 14.93
C ASN A 17 1.70 -5.03 13.76
N ARG A 18 2.73 -4.25 14.08
CA ARG A 18 3.73 -3.75 13.13
C ARG A 18 4.45 -4.87 12.38
N LYS A 19 4.87 -5.94 13.06
CA LYS A 19 5.63 -7.05 12.46
C LYS A 19 4.81 -7.75 11.36
N THR A 20 3.51 -7.89 11.56
CA THR A 20 2.59 -8.46 10.56
C THR A 20 2.51 -7.56 9.32
N ALA A 21 2.42 -6.25 9.52
CA ALA A 21 2.41 -5.29 8.41
C ALA A 21 3.74 -5.31 7.63
N GLU A 22 4.87 -5.40 8.32
CA GLU A 22 6.21 -5.47 7.70
C GLU A 22 6.42 -6.79 6.93
N LEU A 23 5.96 -7.92 7.46
CA LEU A 23 6.05 -9.21 6.78
C LEU A 23 5.27 -9.21 5.45
N LEU A 24 4.06 -8.65 5.46
CA LEU A 24 3.27 -8.54 4.25
C LEU A 24 3.88 -7.53 3.25
N LEU A 25 4.41 -6.41 3.73
CA LEU A 25 5.16 -5.47 2.87
C LEU A 25 6.38 -6.14 2.23
N ARG A 26 7.11 -7.00 2.95
CA ARG A 26 8.23 -7.76 2.38
C ARG A 26 7.78 -8.66 1.22
N ARG A 27 6.66 -9.37 1.37
CA ARG A 27 6.09 -10.18 0.28
C ARG A 27 5.70 -9.35 -0.93
N PHE A 28 5.17 -8.14 -0.72
CA PHE A 28 4.88 -7.23 -1.83
C PHE A 28 6.16 -6.76 -2.54
N ARG A 29 7.23 -6.47 -1.79
CA ARG A 29 8.54 -6.13 -2.36
C ARG A 29 9.16 -7.27 -3.16
N GLU A 30 9.02 -8.51 -2.69
CA GLU A 30 9.45 -9.71 -3.43
C GLU A 30 8.71 -9.88 -4.77
N LYS A 31 7.49 -9.33 -4.89
CA LYS A 31 6.73 -9.22 -6.14
C LYS A 31 7.04 -7.96 -6.97
N GLY A 32 8.08 -7.19 -6.60
CA GLY A 32 8.48 -5.96 -7.30
C GLY A 32 7.66 -4.72 -6.95
N LEU A 33 6.77 -4.79 -5.94
CA LEU A 33 5.96 -3.65 -5.53
C LEU A 33 6.69 -2.78 -4.51
N THR A 34 6.62 -1.46 -4.70
CA THR A 34 7.21 -0.51 -3.75
C THR A 34 6.17 -0.05 -2.74
N GLY A 35 6.57 0.13 -1.48
CA GLY A 35 5.64 0.52 -0.42
C GLY A 35 6.32 0.74 0.92
N PHE A 36 5.52 1.23 1.87
CA PHE A 36 5.93 1.49 3.25
C PHE A 36 4.81 1.17 4.23
N VAL A 37 5.19 0.91 5.48
CA VAL A 37 4.26 0.81 6.62
C VAL A 37 4.15 2.19 7.28
N LYS A 38 2.94 2.62 7.61
CA LYS A 38 2.68 3.88 8.32
C LYS A 38 1.77 3.61 9.53
N SER A 39 2.13 4.13 10.70
CA SER A 39 1.22 4.14 11.85
C SER A 39 0.09 5.15 11.64
N ALA A 40 -1.10 4.80 12.11
CA ALA A 40 -2.28 5.64 12.10
C ALA A 40 -3.15 5.31 13.31
N GLN A 41 -4.00 6.26 13.71
CA GLN A 41 -5.07 5.99 14.66
C GLN A 41 -6.33 5.57 13.89
N ALA A 42 -6.97 4.51 14.35
CA ALA A 42 -8.28 4.06 13.87
C ALA A 42 -9.09 3.54 15.06
N ASN A 43 -10.28 4.11 15.28
CA ASN A 43 -11.17 3.73 16.39
C ASN A 43 -10.46 3.74 17.76
N ASN A 44 -9.71 4.81 18.06
CA ASN A 44 -8.89 4.98 19.27
C ASN A 44 -7.83 3.88 19.49
N LYS A 45 -7.41 3.18 18.43
CA LYS A 45 -6.32 2.20 18.47
C LYS A 45 -5.26 2.54 17.45
N GLU A 46 -4.00 2.37 17.83
CA GLU A 46 -2.90 2.45 16.88
C GLU A 46 -2.95 1.25 15.93
N VAL A 47 -2.86 1.55 14.64
CA VAL A 47 -2.81 0.55 13.57
C VAL A 47 -1.67 0.87 12.62
N TRP A 48 -1.14 -0.17 11.99
CA TRP A 48 -0.06 -0.14 11.03
C TRP A 48 -0.64 -0.44 9.65
N ARG A 49 -0.68 0.58 8.80
CA ARG A 49 -1.23 0.50 7.45
C ARG A 49 -0.12 0.24 6.45
N ILE A 50 -0.35 -0.66 5.50
CA ILE A 50 0.56 -0.89 4.38
C ILE A 50 0.11 -0.02 3.22
N ILE A 51 1.00 0.86 2.78
CA ILE A 51 0.76 1.77 1.66
C ILE A 51 1.68 1.35 0.52
N ILE A 52 1.09 0.87 -0.58
CA ILE A 52 1.79 0.58 -1.83
C ILE A 52 1.81 1.85 -2.67
N VAL A 53 3.01 2.16 -3.18
CA VAL A 53 3.29 3.33 -4.00
C VAL A 53 4.04 2.88 -5.26
N GLY A 54 3.73 3.50 -6.40
CA GLY A 54 4.36 3.15 -7.67
C GLY A 54 4.01 4.16 -8.76
N PHE A 55 4.30 3.80 -10.01
CA PHE A 55 3.73 4.48 -11.19
C PHE A 55 2.24 4.15 -11.25
N LEU A 56 1.49 4.72 -10.32
CA LEU A 56 0.05 4.74 -10.30
C LEU A 56 -0.33 6.11 -10.82
N ASP A 57 -0.15 6.29 -12.12
CA ASP A 57 -0.48 7.46 -12.92
C ASP A 57 -1.99 7.58 -13.17
N ASP A 58 -2.69 6.44 -13.18
CA ASP A 58 -4.14 6.38 -13.29
C ASP A 58 -4.80 5.33 -12.37
N LYS A 59 -6.12 5.45 -12.21
CA LYS A 59 -6.95 4.57 -11.36
C LYS A 59 -6.98 3.12 -11.87
N ALA A 60 -6.94 2.90 -13.19
CA ALA A 60 -6.97 1.57 -13.78
C ALA A 60 -5.66 0.81 -13.52
N ASN A 61 -4.52 1.49 -13.57
CA ASN A 61 -3.22 0.96 -13.21
C ASN A 61 -3.18 0.53 -11.72
N ALA A 62 -3.76 1.35 -10.84
CA ALA A 62 -3.93 0.99 -9.44
C ALA A 62 -4.84 -0.24 -9.22
N HIS A 63 -5.92 -0.39 -10.00
CA HIS A 63 -6.80 -1.56 -9.92
C HIS A 63 -6.12 -2.83 -10.45
N ARG A 64 -5.30 -2.73 -11.51
CA ARG A 64 -4.55 -3.88 -12.03
C ARG A 64 -3.57 -4.42 -11.00
N ILE A 65 -2.78 -3.54 -10.38
CA ILE A 65 -1.85 -3.92 -9.30
C ILE A 65 -2.63 -4.50 -8.12
N LEU A 66 -3.82 -3.97 -7.80
CA LEU A 66 -4.68 -4.55 -6.77
C LEU A 66 -5.11 -5.97 -7.12
N ASN A 67 -5.52 -6.24 -8.36
CA ASN A 67 -5.91 -7.59 -8.79
C ASN A 67 -4.73 -8.57 -8.75
N GLU A 68 -3.54 -8.16 -9.22
CA GLU A 68 -2.31 -8.95 -9.13
C GLU A 68 -1.91 -9.26 -7.67
N ILE A 69 -2.13 -8.31 -6.76
CA ILE A 69 -1.94 -8.51 -5.32
C ILE A 69 -2.93 -9.54 -4.78
N MET A 70 -4.20 -9.46 -5.18
CA MET A 70 -5.29 -10.31 -4.69
C MET A 70 -5.34 -11.69 -5.36
N GLY A 71 -4.64 -11.89 -6.48
CA GLY A 71 -4.63 -13.15 -7.24
C GLY A 71 -5.92 -13.42 -8.02
N ASN A 72 -6.66 -12.36 -8.40
CA ASN A 72 -7.85 -12.44 -9.26
C ASN A 72 -7.52 -12.05 -10.70
#